data_AF-A0A0C2FHE4-F1
#
_entry.id   AF-A0A0C2FHE4-F1
#
_cell.length_a   1.000
_cell.length_b   1.000
_cell.length_c   1.000
_cell.angle_alpha   90.00
_cell.angle_beta   90.00
_cell.angle_gamma   90.00
#
_symmetry.space_group_name_H-M   'P 1'
#
loop_
_entity.id
_entity.type
_entity.pdbx_description
1 polymer ?
#
loop_
_entity_poly.entity_id
_entity_poly.type
_entity_poly.pdbx_seq_one_letter_code
_entity_poly.pdbx_strand_id
1 'polypeptide(L)' 'MAWSRTTHIGCAVQNCGSSTIVVCRYKPTGRRLNDVIYEVGDTCSACPRDTVCETETGLCV' A
#
# COMPACT_ATOMS: atom_id res chain seq x y z
N MET A 1 3.13 -2.35 2.77
CA MET A 1 2.83 -1.00 3.26
C MET A 1 3.20 0.05 2.24
N ALA A 2 4.48 0.27 1.90
CA ALA A 2 4.87 1.34 0.95
C ALA A 2 4.80 0.98 -0.55
N TRP A 3 4.21 -0.16 -0.93
CA TRP A 3 4.20 -0.60 -2.32
C TRP A 3 3.18 0.21 -3.11
N SER A 4 3.59 1.08 -4.03
CA SER A 4 2.69 2.07 -4.66
C SER A 4 1.54 1.44 -5.44
N ARG A 5 1.75 0.22 -5.97
CA ARG A 5 0.73 -0.53 -6.70
C ARG A 5 -0.27 -1.25 -5.79
N THR A 6 -0.02 -1.31 -4.48
CA THR A 6 -0.94 -1.91 -3.50
C THR A 6 -1.87 -0.81 -2.97
N THR A 7 -3.15 -0.92 -3.30
CA THR A 7 -4.16 0.11 -2.99
C THR A 7 -5.16 -0.29 -1.90
N HIS A 8 -5.14 -1.55 -1.48
CA HIS A 8 -6.08 -2.07 -0.49
C HIS A 8 -5.33 -2.81 0.62
N ILE A 9 -5.80 -2.64 1.85
CA ILE A 9 -5.35 -3.34 3.04
C ILE A 9 -6.57 -3.88 3.80
N GLY A 10 -6.48 -5.12 4.28
CA GLY A 10 -7.43 -5.69 5.21
C GLY A 10 -6.68 -6.36 6.36
N CYS A 11 -7.01 -6.01 7.60
CA CYS A 11 -6.33 -6.53 8.78
C CYS A 11 -7.30 -7.28 9.70
N ALA A 12 -6.77 -8.27 10.41
CA ALA A 12 -7.46 -9.01 11.44
C ALA A 12 -6.56 -9.11 12.69
N VAL A 13 -7.19 -9.05 13.86
CA VAL A 13 -6.54 -9.16 15.17
C VAL A 13 -7.17 -10.32 15.90
N GLN A 14 -6.36 -11.24 16.41
CA GLN A 14 -6.83 -12.42 17.12
C GLN A 14 -5.97 -12.69 18.34
N ASN A 15 -6.60 -12.94 19.49
CA ASN A 15 -5.91 -13.47 20.66
C ASN A 15 -5.78 -15.00 20.52
N CYS A 16 -4.55 -15.49 20.62
CA CYS A 16 -4.16 -16.89 20.44
C CYS A 16 -3.49 -17.42 21.71
N GLY A 17 -4.20 -17.38 22.83
CA GLY A 17 -3.68 -17.78 24.14
C GLY A 17 -2.83 -16.67 24.78
N SER A 18 -1.52 -16.85 24.83
CA SER A 18 -0.57 -15.92 25.46
C SER A 18 -0.14 -14.77 24.55
N SER A 19 -0.57 -14.74 23.29
CA SER A 19 -0.15 -13.72 22.32
C SER A 19 -1.33 -13.20 21.51
N THR A 20 -1.26 -11.92 21.18
CA THR A 20 -2.15 -11.27 20.21
C THR A 20 -1.47 -11.28 18.84
N ILE A 21 -2.11 -11.89 17.86
CA ILE A 21 -1.62 -11.96 16.48
C ILE A 21 -2.37 -10.93 15.64
N VAL A 22 -1.61 -10.11 14.91
CA VAL A 22 -2.14 -9.16 13.94
C VAL A 22 -1.72 -9.60 12.55
N VAL A 23 -2.68 -9.79 11.65
CA VAL A 23 -2.43 -10.18 10.26
C VAL A 23 -3.05 -9.14 9.33
N CYS A 24 -2.24 -8.56 8.45
CA CYS A 24 -2.72 -7.70 7.37
C CYS A 24 -2.45 -8.33 6.01
N ARG A 25 -3.46 -8.30 5.14
CA ARG A 25 -3.36 -8.67 3.73
C ARG A 25 -3.45 -7.42 2.86
N TYR A 26 -2.76 -7.48 1.74
CA TYR A 26 -2.55 -6.36 0.83
C TYR A 26 -2.97 -6.76 -0.58
N LYS A 27 -3.69 -5.88 -1.28
CA LYS A 27 -4.12 -6.11 -2.66
C LYS A 27 -3.94 -4.83 -3.51
N PRO A 28 -3.52 -4.94 -4.79
CA PRO A 28 -2.82 -6.08 -5.39
C PRO A 28 -1.58 -6.51 -4.60
N THR A 29 -1.21 -7.79 -4.71
CA THR A 29 -0.03 -8.33 -4.04
C THR A 29 1.22 -7.60 -4.50
N GLY A 30 1.87 -6.88 -3.59
CA GLY A 30 3.19 -6.30 -3.80
C GLY A 30 4.32 -7.30 -3.60
N ARG A 31 5.54 -6.81 -3.37
CA ARG A 31 6.75 -7.62 -3.05
C ARG A 31 7.01 -8.74 -4.06
N ARG A 32 6.92 -8.41 -5.35
CA ARG A 32 7.36 -9.30 -6.43
C ARG A 32 8.86 -9.15 -6.62
N LEU A 33 9.56 -10.26 -6.84
CA LEU A 33 11.01 -10.23 -7.05
C LEU A 33 11.31 -9.40 -8.30
N ASN A 34 12.33 -8.54 -8.24
CA ASN A 34 12.75 -7.62 -9.30
C ASN A 34 11.79 -6.46 -9.64
N ASP A 35 10.65 -6.33 -8.97
CA ASP A 35 9.82 -5.13 -9.07
C ASP A 35 10.31 -4.04 -8.11
N VAL A 36 10.13 -2.77 -8.50
CA VAL A 36 10.37 -1.62 -7.63
C VAL A 36 9.20 -1.41 -6.66
N ILE A 37 9.51 -0.90 -5.46
CA ILE A 37 8.50 -0.61 -4.43
C ILE A 37 7.56 0.50 -4.89
N TYR A 38 8.12 1.54 -5.51
CA TYR A 38 7.45 2.66 -6.15
C TYR A 38 8.38 3.24 -7.21
N GLU A 39 7.81 3.92 -8.20
CA GLU A 39 8.60 4.68 -9.18
C GLU A 39 9.12 5.96 -8.52
N VAL A 40 10.40 6.29 -8.75
CA VAL A 40 11.00 7.52 -8.23
C VAL A 40 10.65 8.69 -9.14
N GLY A 41 10.19 9.80 -8.56
CA GLY A 41 9.85 11.02 -9.26
C GLY A 41 9.22 12.05 -8.31
N ASP A 42 8.79 13.18 -8.86
CA ASP A 42 8.08 14.20 -8.09
C ASP A 42 6.75 13.67 -7.58
N THR A 43 6.31 14.13 -6.41
CA THR A 43 5.04 13.73 -5.79
C THR A 43 3.88 13.90 -6.78
N CYS A 44 3.05 12.87 -6.91
CA CYS A 44 1.91 12.82 -7.83
C CYS A 44 2.20 12.92 -9.34
N SER A 45 3.48 12.99 -9.77
CA SER A 45 3.83 13.09 -11.19
C SER A 45 3.39 11.89 -12.05
N ALA A 46 3.10 10.75 -11.42
CA ALA A 46 2.72 9.50 -12.06
C ALA A 46 1.41 8.91 -11.51
N CYS A 47 0.47 9.74 -11.03
CA CYS A 47 -0.83 9.22 -10.59
C CYS A 47 -1.61 8.56 -11.76
N PRO A 48 -2.31 7.43 -11.50
CA PRO A 48 -3.20 6.82 -12.49
C PRO A 48 -4.27 7.79 -13.02
N ARG A 49 -4.71 7.57 -14.26
CA ARG A 49 -5.65 8.46 -14.98
C ARG A 49 -6.99 8.70 -14.26
N ASP A 50 -7.42 7.77 -13.41
CA ASP A 50 -8.70 7.82 -12.71
C ASP A 50 -8.55 8.17 -11.23
N THR A 51 -7.41 8.76 -10.85
CA THR A 51 -7.12 9.19 -9.47
C THR A 51 -6.75 10.66 -9.43
N VAL A 52 -6.99 11.29 -8.29
CA VAL A 52 -6.58 12.66 -8.01
C VAL A 52 -5.41 12.67 -7.02
N CYS A 53 -4.51 13.63 -7.19
CA CYS A 53 -3.47 13.88 -6.20
C CYS A 53 -4.10 14.54 -4.98
N GLU A 54 -4.03 13.86 -3.84
CA GLU A 54 -4.30 14.46 -2.54
C GLU A 54 -3.01 15.18 -2.10
N THR A 55 -3.06 16.51 -2.11
CA THR A 55 -1.85 17.34 -2.01
C THR A 55 -1.23 17.41 -0.62
N GLU A 56 -2.00 17.13 0.45
CA GLU A 56 -1.49 17.16 1.81
C GLU A 56 -0.64 15.92 2.15
N THR A 57 -1.02 14.77 1.59
CA THR A 57 -0.42 13.46 1.81
C THR A 57 0.47 13.00 0.67
N GLY A 58 0.30 13.57 -0.53
CA GLY A 58 1.01 13.16 -1.74
C GLY A 58 0.56 11.82 -2.31
N LEU A 59 -0.64 11.35 -1.94
CA LEU A 59 -1.22 10.09 -2.39
C LEU A 59 -2.16 10.29 -3.58
N CYS A 60 -2.24 9.27 -4.44
CA CYS A 60 -3.23 9.21 -5.51
C CYS A 60 -4.49 8.49 -4.99
N VAL A 61 -5.66 9.13 -5.02
CA VAL A 61 -6.93 8.61 -4.50
C VAL A 61 -8.05 8.63 -5.52
#